data_AF-A0AAV5WIG9-F1
#
_entry.id   AF-A0AAV5WIG9-F1
#
_cell.length_a   1.000
_cell.length_b   1.000
_cell.length_c   1.000
_cell.angle_alpha   90.00
_cell.angle_beta   90.00
_cell.angle_gamma   90.00
#
_symmetry.space_group_name_H-M   'P 1'
#
loop_
_entity.id
_entity.type
_entity.pdbx_description
1 polymer ?
#
loop_
_entity_poly.entity_id
_entity_poly.type
_entity_poly.pdbx_seq_one_letter_code
_entity_poly.pdbx_strand_id
1 'polypeptide(L)'
;VFRWECDNVSKLTSDYRHSPDAFFVDLPWYISVYRVCNDNTSNVLHLGVYLTCNEESECDRWKVEHDSTISIVHRTNEKNNIAIPGFVMDDKIIVEARIKVTAVAGIDRFPPLDFTSPVAGISEFPLIVEGKKLYVCKQLLAMHSPVFATM
;
A
#
# COMPACT_ATOMS: atom_id res chain seq x y z
N VAL A 1 -1.77 10.91 8.12
CA VAL A 1 -2.89 10.14 8.69
C VAL A 1 -3.61 9.47 7.54
N PHE A 2 -3.91 8.18 7.66
CA PHE A 2 -4.63 7.38 6.69
C PHE A 2 -5.96 6.95 7.29
N ARG A 3 -7.07 7.15 6.57
CA ARG A 3 -8.41 6.75 6.98
C ARG A 3 -9.05 5.88 5.91
N TRP A 4 -9.64 4.79 6.33
CA TRP A 4 -10.38 3.88 5.46
C TRP A 4 -11.77 3.61 6.01
N GLU A 5 -12.79 3.80 5.17
CA GLU A 5 -14.16 3.39 5.46
C GLU A 5 -14.38 1.99 4.91
N CYS A 6 -14.48 1.01 5.81
CA CYS A 6 -14.82 -0.36 5.46
C CYS A 6 -16.33 -0.54 5.59
N ASP A 7 -16.98 -0.94 4.50
CA ASP A 7 -18.41 -1.22 4.44
C ASP A 7 -18.72 -2.71 4.67
N ASN A 8 -20.01 -3.08 4.74
CA ASN A 8 -20.44 -4.47 4.87
C ASN A 8 -19.74 -5.24 6.02
N VAL A 9 -19.51 -4.58 7.15
CA VAL A 9 -18.70 -5.11 8.27
C VAL A 9 -19.36 -6.35 8.89
N SER A 10 -20.69 -6.41 8.85
CA SER A 10 -21.49 -7.57 9.27
C SER A 10 -21.19 -8.85 8.48
N LYS A 11 -20.64 -8.71 7.26
CA LYS A 11 -20.31 -9.82 6.34
C LYS A 11 -18.84 -10.18 6.31
N LEU A 12 -18.01 -9.56 7.16
CA LEU A 12 -16.59 -9.95 7.27
C LEU A 12 -16.48 -11.46 7.58
N THR A 13 -15.49 -12.10 6.98
CA THR A 13 -15.09 -13.49 7.22
C THR A 13 -13.71 -13.53 7.85
N SER A 14 -13.11 -14.71 7.97
CA SER A 14 -11.70 -14.87 8.34
C SER A 14 -10.72 -14.33 7.29
N ASP A 15 -11.20 -14.05 6.07
CA ASP A 15 -10.37 -13.54 5.00
C ASP A 15 -10.14 -12.04 5.17
N TYR A 16 -8.92 -11.60 4.88
CA TYR A 16 -8.55 -10.20 4.96
C TYR A 16 -9.25 -9.39 3.89
N ARG A 17 -9.83 -8.25 4.29
CA ARG A 17 -10.20 -7.16 3.39
C ARG A 17 -9.20 -6.03 3.55
N HIS A 18 -8.61 -5.63 2.44
CA HIS A 18 -7.60 -4.58 2.40
C HIS A 18 -8.21 -3.24 1.97
N SER A 19 -7.71 -2.16 2.57
CA SER A 19 -7.88 -0.83 2.03
C SER A 19 -7.06 -0.65 0.75
N PRO A 20 -7.33 0.38 -0.07
CA PRO A 20 -6.36 0.86 -1.05
C PRO A 20 -5.04 1.28 -0.37
N ASP A 21 -3.96 1.31 -1.15
CA ASP A 21 -2.65 1.75 -0.67
C ASP A 21 -2.63 3.25 -0.35
N ALA A 22 -2.00 3.56 0.77
CA ALA A 22 -1.58 4.90 1.13
C ALA A 22 -0.06 4.95 1.23
N PHE A 23 0.56 5.95 0.61
CA PHE A 23 2.02 6.05 0.57
C PHE A 23 2.56 6.95 1.69
N PHE A 24 3.51 6.42 2.46
CA PHE A 24 4.27 7.17 3.45
C PHE A 24 5.75 6.94 3.23
N VAL A 25 6.46 8.02 2.87
CA VAL A 25 7.89 7.97 2.53
C VAL A 25 8.15 6.95 1.40
N ASP A 26 7.33 7.03 0.34
CA ASP A 26 7.37 6.18 -0.86
C ASP A 26 7.15 4.68 -0.62
N LEU A 27 6.78 4.28 0.60
CA LEU A 27 6.38 2.91 0.90
C LEU A 27 4.86 2.79 0.88
N PRO A 28 4.29 1.72 0.26
CA PRO A 28 2.86 1.46 0.31
C PRO A 28 2.47 0.90 1.67
N TRP A 29 1.38 1.43 2.22
CA TRP A 29 0.75 0.95 3.45
C TRP A 29 -0.72 0.69 3.21
N TYR A 30 -1.25 -0.39 3.79
CA TYR A 30 -2.69 -0.63 3.82
C TYR A 30 -3.15 -1.12 5.19
N ILE A 31 -4.44 -0.95 5.42
CA ILE A 31 -5.15 -1.47 6.59
C ILE A 31 -5.88 -2.74 6.15
N SER A 32 -5.75 -3.80 6.94
CA SER A 32 -6.49 -5.04 6.75
C SER A 32 -7.50 -5.21 7.88
N VAL A 33 -8.75 -5.55 7.55
CA VAL A 33 -9.77 -5.92 8.53
C VAL A 33 -10.35 -7.29 8.21
N TYR A 34 -10.64 -8.05 9.26
CA TYR A 34 -11.19 -9.41 9.16
C TYR A 34 -11.84 -9.81 10.48
N ARG A 35 -12.61 -10.89 10.47
CA ARG A 35 -13.15 -11.51 11.69
C ARG A 35 -12.24 -12.63 12.14
N VAL A 36 -11.88 -12.61 13.41
CA VAL A 36 -11.09 -13.66 14.04
C VAL A 36 -11.93 -14.35 15.11
N CYS A 37 -12.00 -15.67 15.01
CA CYS A 37 -12.60 -16.56 16.00
C CYS A 37 -11.80 -17.86 15.97
N ASN A 38 -10.88 -18.02 16.94
CA ASN A 38 -10.01 -19.20 17.03
C ASN A 38 -9.62 -19.45 18.49
N ASP A 39 -8.80 -20.46 18.74
CA ASP A 39 -8.35 -20.82 20.09
C ASP A 39 -7.60 -19.67 20.78
N ASN A 40 -6.84 -18.86 20.04
CA ASN A 40 -6.14 -17.68 20.59
C ASN A 40 -7.13 -16.60 21.06
N THR A 41 -8.33 -16.54 20.47
CA THR A 41 -9.40 -15.66 20.93
C THR A 41 -10.39 -16.34 21.86
N SER A 42 -10.04 -17.51 22.42
CA SER A 42 -10.95 -18.31 23.26
C SER A 42 -12.29 -18.60 22.58
N ASN A 43 -12.30 -18.71 21.26
CA ASN A 43 -13.50 -18.87 20.43
C ASN A 43 -14.54 -17.74 20.61
N VAL A 44 -14.10 -16.56 21.06
CA VAL A 44 -14.87 -15.33 21.03
C VAL A 44 -14.61 -14.62 19.71
N LEU A 45 -15.66 -14.03 19.14
CA LEU A 45 -15.56 -13.28 17.89
C LEU A 45 -14.95 -11.90 18.15
N HIS A 46 -13.84 -11.60 17.48
CA HIS A 46 -13.22 -10.27 17.47
C HIS A 46 -13.08 -9.72 16.05
N LEU A 47 -12.97 -8.39 15.97
CA LEU A 47 -12.52 -7.71 14.77
C LEU A 47 -10.99 -7.63 14.81
N GLY A 48 -10.33 -8.28 13.85
CA GLY A 48 -8.90 -8.12 13.62
C GLY A 48 -8.64 -6.88 12.76
N VAL A 49 -7.64 -6.10 13.13
CA VAL A 49 -7.19 -4.93 12.37
C VAL A 49 -5.67 -4.96 12.32
N TYR A 50 -5.10 -4.94 11.11
CA TYR A 50 -3.66 -4.82 10.90
C TYR A 50 -3.32 -3.59 10.09
N LEU A 51 -2.15 -3.03 10.37
CA LEU A 51 -1.49 -2.07 9.50
C LEU A 51 -0.28 -2.76 8.89
N THR A 52 -0.26 -2.83 7.57
CA THR A 52 0.79 -3.49 6.81
C THR A 52 1.58 -2.45 6.02
N CYS A 53 2.91 -2.63 5.95
CA CYS A 53 3.80 -1.85 5.11
C CYS A 53 4.49 -2.77 4.12
N ASN A 54 4.44 -2.43 2.83
CA ASN A 54 5.31 -3.01 1.79
C ASN A 54 5.34 -4.55 1.74
N GLU A 55 4.21 -5.22 2.01
CA GLU A 55 4.14 -6.70 2.06
C GLU A 55 4.33 -7.35 0.68
N GLU A 56 3.94 -6.70 -0.40
CA GLU A 56 4.13 -7.22 -1.77
C GLU A 56 5.59 -7.17 -2.25
N SER A 57 6.49 -6.50 -1.52
CA SER A 57 7.89 -6.38 -1.92
C SER A 57 8.63 -7.69 -1.75
N GLU A 58 9.23 -8.19 -2.84
CA GLU A 58 10.15 -9.34 -2.81
C GLU A 58 11.54 -9.01 -2.23
N CYS A 59 11.86 -7.72 -2.03
CA CYS A 59 13.10 -7.30 -1.37
C CYS A 59 13.06 -7.66 0.13
N ASP A 60 14.13 -8.27 0.63
CA ASP A 60 14.30 -8.66 2.04
C ASP A 60 15.21 -7.69 2.82
N ARG A 61 15.85 -6.74 2.13
CA ARG A 61 16.80 -5.78 2.72
C ARG A 61 16.12 -4.54 3.30
N TRP A 62 14.85 -4.30 2.98
CA TRP A 62 14.17 -3.09 3.44
C TRP A 62 13.80 -3.17 4.91
N LYS A 63 13.82 -2.01 5.56
CA LYS A 63 13.33 -1.83 6.93
C LYS A 63 12.69 -0.46 7.05
N VAL A 64 11.60 -0.39 7.81
CA VAL A 64 10.99 0.87 8.23
C VAL A 64 10.92 0.92 9.76
N GLU A 65 11.28 2.06 10.32
CA GLU A 65 11.04 2.39 11.73
C GLU A 65 9.90 3.40 11.77
N HIS A 66 8.93 3.17 12.64
CA HIS A 66 7.72 3.97 12.68
C HIS A 66 7.09 4.00 14.07
N ASP A 67 6.43 5.11 14.38
CA ASP A 67 5.46 5.22 15.46
C ASP A 67 4.06 5.24 14.84
N SER A 68 3.25 4.23 15.14
CA SER A 68 1.90 4.13 14.57
C SER A 68 0.84 3.93 15.64
N THR A 69 -0.31 4.58 15.46
CA THR A 69 -1.53 4.26 16.20
C THR A 69 -2.63 3.85 15.23
N ILE A 70 -3.37 2.79 15.60
CA ILE A 70 -4.54 2.32 14.88
C ILE A 70 -5.75 2.52 15.79
N SER A 71 -6.83 3.08 15.23
CA SER A 71 -8.07 3.32 15.98
C SER A 71 -9.28 3.13 15.08
N ILE A 72 -10.39 2.69 15.67
CA ILE A 72 -11.70 2.77 15.04
C ILE A 72 -12.27 4.13 15.39
N VAL A 73 -12.62 4.93 14.39
CA VAL A 73 -13.11 6.29 14.58
C VAL A 73 -14.59 6.27 14.93
N HIS A 74 -14.92 6.94 16.02
CA HIS A 74 -16.31 7.21 16.40
C HIS A 74 -16.84 8.39 15.57
N ARG A 75 -17.87 8.15 14.75
CA ARG A 75 -18.39 9.11 13.77
C ARG A 75 -19.14 10.29 14.37
N THR A 76 -19.58 10.21 15.63
CA THR A 76 -20.40 11.25 16.28
C THR A 76 -19.70 11.97 17.43
N ASN A 77 -18.49 11.56 17.83
CA ASN A 77 -17.75 12.18 18.94
C ASN A 77 -16.27 11.75 18.93
N GLU A 78 -15.32 12.67 18.75
CA GLU A 78 -13.88 12.35 18.74
C GLU A 78 -13.28 12.07 20.14
N LYS A 79 -14.06 12.20 21.24
CA LYS A 79 -13.52 12.21 22.62
C LYS A 79 -13.92 11.06 23.55
N ASN A 80 -14.84 10.16 23.21
CA ASN A 80 -15.27 9.09 24.12
C ASN A 80 -15.18 7.69 23.50
N ASN A 81 -14.49 6.78 24.19
CA ASN A 81 -14.47 5.36 23.91
C ASN A 81 -15.36 4.62 24.92
N ILE A 82 -16.08 3.61 24.40
CA ILE A 82 -16.78 2.47 25.06
C ILE A 82 -18.33 2.51 24.92
N ALA A 83 -18.81 1.57 24.08
CA ALA A 83 -20.17 1.08 23.78
C ALA A 83 -21.04 1.75 22.67
N ILE A 84 -20.85 1.26 21.42
CA ILE A 84 -21.71 0.80 20.28
C ILE A 84 -22.65 1.71 19.41
N PRO A 85 -23.22 2.88 19.74
CA PRO A 85 -23.76 3.78 18.72
C PRO A 85 -22.73 4.83 18.30
N GLY A 86 -22.09 4.64 17.14
CA GLY A 86 -21.24 5.64 16.50
C GLY A 86 -19.91 5.14 15.93
N PHE A 87 -19.42 3.97 16.35
CA PHE A 87 -18.27 3.30 15.69
C PHE A 87 -18.69 2.53 14.44
N VAL A 88 -19.84 1.83 14.51
CA VAL A 88 -20.48 1.19 13.37
C VAL A 88 -21.73 1.99 13.02
N MET A 89 -21.80 2.52 11.81
CA MET A 89 -23.03 3.15 11.27
C MET A 89 -23.23 2.69 9.83
N ASP A 90 -24.48 2.36 9.48
CA ASP A 90 -24.88 1.83 8.17
C ASP A 90 -24.08 0.59 7.73
N ASP A 91 -23.74 -0.28 8.68
CA ASP A 91 -22.87 -1.46 8.49
C ASP A 91 -21.45 -1.12 8.01
N LYS A 92 -20.95 0.06 8.42
CA LYS A 92 -19.62 0.55 8.08
C LYS A 92 -18.84 0.97 9.31
N ILE A 93 -17.53 0.77 9.28
CA ILE A 93 -16.57 1.32 10.25
C ILE A 93 -15.61 2.26 9.55
N ILE A 94 -15.01 3.18 10.31
CA ILE A 94 -13.88 3.96 9.84
C ILE A 94 -12.67 3.53 10.66
N VAL A 95 -11.63 3.05 9.99
CA VAL A 95 -10.34 2.74 10.62
C VAL A 95 -9.37 3.86 10.27
N GLU A 96 -8.73 4.42 11.30
CA GLU A 96 -7.70 5.45 11.17
C GLU A 96 -6.35 4.89 11.62
N ALA A 97 -5.36 5.00 10.74
CA ALA A 97 -3.95 4.81 11.05
C ALA A 97 -3.23 6.16 11.06
N ARG A 98 -2.66 6.53 12.21
CA ARG A 98 -1.70 7.65 12.29
C ARG A 98 -0.31 7.06 12.25
N ILE A 99 0.39 7.30 11.15
CA ILE A 99 1.70 6.71 10.87
C ILE A 99 2.71 7.85 10.87
N LYS A 100 3.76 7.70 11.67
CA LYS A 100 4.94 8.57 11.66
C LYS A 100 6.16 7.71 11.40
N VAL A 101 6.65 7.75 10.15
CA VAL A 101 7.89 7.08 9.77
C VAL A 101 9.07 7.88 10.33
N THR A 102 9.96 7.20 11.05
CA THR A 102 11.14 7.82 11.68
C THR A 102 12.43 7.48 10.93
N ALA A 103 12.52 6.30 10.33
CA ALA A 103 13.66 5.91 9.49
C ALA A 103 13.24 4.89 8.43
N VAL A 104 13.96 4.89 7.30
CA VAL A 104 13.81 3.95 6.20
C VAL A 104 15.20 3.50 5.76
N ALA A 105 15.41 2.20 5.63
CA ALA A 105 16.68 1.61 5.18
C ALA A 105 16.43 0.53 4.13
N GLY A 106 17.44 0.25 3.29
CA GLY A 106 17.40 -0.85 2.32
C GLY A 106 16.43 -0.69 1.15
N ILE A 107 15.86 0.51 0.99
CA ILE A 107 15.09 0.91 -0.19
C ILE A 107 15.98 1.81 -1.03
N ASP A 108 16.42 1.30 -2.17
CA ASP A 108 17.15 2.10 -3.15
C ASP A 108 16.15 3.05 -3.81
N ARG A 109 16.20 4.33 -3.42
CA ARG A 109 15.41 5.38 -4.04
C ARG A 109 16.10 5.81 -5.32
N PHE A 110 15.78 5.14 -6.42
CA PHE A 110 16.13 5.66 -7.73
C PHE A 110 15.10 6.75 -8.07
N PRO A 111 15.54 7.96 -8.48
CA PRO A 111 14.61 8.91 -9.07
C PRO A 111 13.90 8.23 -10.24
N PRO A 112 12.59 8.50 -10.46
CA PRO A 112 11.89 7.97 -11.61
C PRO A 112 12.70 8.27 -12.87
N LEU A 113 13.05 7.23 -13.64
CA LEU A 113 13.75 7.46 -14.90
C LEU A 113 12.79 8.18 -15.85
N ASP A 114 13.15 9.40 -16.23
CA ASP A 114 12.43 10.13 -17.27
C ASP A 114 12.90 9.67 -18.65
N PHE A 115 12.10 8.81 -19.29
CA PHE A 115 12.34 8.38 -20.67
C PHE A 115 11.75 9.34 -21.70
N THR A 116 11.14 10.46 -21.32
CA THR A 116 10.56 11.42 -22.29
C THR A 116 11.61 12.35 -22.91
N SER A 117 12.82 12.37 -22.35
CA SER A 117 13.95 13.15 -22.84
C SER A 117 15.14 12.22 -23.17
N PRO A 118 15.89 12.47 -24.25
CA PRO A 118 17.07 11.68 -24.57
C PRO A 118 18.20 11.97 -23.57
N VAL A 119 18.96 10.92 -23.22
CA VAL A 119 20.21 11.05 -22.47
C VAL A 119 21.36 10.68 -23.38
N ALA A 120 22.22 11.65 -23.65
CA ALA A 120 23.31 11.51 -24.62
C ALA A 120 24.21 10.31 -24.28
N GLY A 121 24.47 9.46 -25.27
CA GLY A 121 25.27 8.24 -25.14
C GLY A 121 24.65 7.11 -24.28
N ILE A 122 23.42 7.26 -23.78
CA ILE A 122 22.76 6.25 -22.94
C ILE A 122 21.42 5.83 -23.57
N SER A 123 20.50 6.77 -23.74
CA SER A 123 19.15 6.54 -24.24
C SER A 123 18.78 7.61 -25.25
N GLU A 124 19.12 7.37 -26.51
CA GLU A 124 18.93 8.35 -27.60
C GLU A 124 17.92 7.87 -28.64
N PHE A 125 17.55 6.59 -28.60
CA PHE A 125 16.69 6.00 -29.62
C PHE A 125 15.21 6.16 -29.26
N PRO A 126 14.38 6.84 -30.08
CA PRO A 126 12.97 7.04 -29.77
C PRO A 126 12.14 5.80 -30.13
N LEU A 127 11.56 5.15 -29.10
CA LEU A 127 10.49 4.17 -29.22
C LEU A 127 9.14 4.90 -29.11
N ILE A 128 8.25 4.69 -30.08
CA ILE A 128 6.93 5.33 -30.10
C ILE A 128 5.89 4.36 -29.55
N VAL A 129 5.25 4.72 -28.44
CA VAL A 129 4.17 3.95 -27.81
C VAL A 129 2.94 4.85 -27.73
N GLU A 130 1.87 4.47 -28.43
CA GLU A 130 0.61 5.25 -28.46
C GLU A 130 0.83 6.74 -28.82
N GLY A 131 1.75 7.01 -29.75
CA GLY A 131 2.09 8.38 -30.18
C GLY A 131 3.01 9.16 -29.23
N LYS A 132 3.38 8.60 -28.07
CA LYS A 132 4.37 9.18 -27.16
C LYS A 132 5.77 8.65 -27.46
N LYS A 133 6.77 9.53 -27.48
CA LYS A 133 8.18 9.15 -27.64
C LYS A 133 8.80 8.81 -26.30
N LEU A 134 9.37 7.63 -26.20
CA LEU A 134 10.19 7.17 -25.09
C LEU A 134 11.60 6.90 -25.61
N TYR A 135 12.61 7.51 -25.02
CA TYR A 135 13.99 7.37 -25.41
C TYR A 135 14.64 6.20 -24.66
N VAL A 136 15.13 5.22 -25.41
CA VAL A 136 15.61 3.94 -24.88
C VAL A 136 17.03 3.63 -25.34
N CYS A 137 17.69 2.68 -24.65
CA CYS A 137 18.96 2.09 -25.07
C CYS A 137 18.69 0.84 -25.94
N LYS A 138 18.99 0.90 -27.24
CA LYS A 138 18.70 -0.22 -28.17
C LYS A 138 19.37 -1.52 -27.75
N GLN A 139 20.60 -1.46 -27.25
CA GLN A 139 21.36 -2.65 -26.85
C GLN A 139 20.75 -3.36 -25.63
N LEU A 140 20.38 -2.62 -24.58
CA LEU A 140 19.71 -3.19 -23.41
C LEU A 140 18.35 -3.78 -23.78
N LEU A 141 17.59 -3.08 -24.63
CA LEU A 141 16.27 -3.55 -25.05
C LEU A 141 16.37 -4.85 -25.86
N ALA A 142 17.34 -4.96 -26.76
CA ALA A 142 17.63 -6.18 -27.51
C ALA A 142 18.12 -7.33 -26.61
N MET A 143 18.93 -7.02 -25.60
CA MET A 143 19.46 -8.03 -24.67
C MET A 143 18.35 -8.70 -23.83
N HIS A 144 17.33 -7.94 -23.46
CA HIS A 144 16.26 -8.42 -22.59
C HIS A 144 14.95 -8.77 -23.31
N SER A 145 14.83 -8.52 -24.61
CA SER A 145 13.63 -8.83 -25.39
C SER A 145 13.99 -9.47 -26.74
N PRO A 146 13.65 -10.76 -26.96
CA PRO A 146 13.86 -11.42 -28.25
C PRO A 146 13.18 -10.71 -29.42
N VAL A 147 12.04 -10.06 -29.18
CA VAL A 147 11.33 -9.27 -30.19
C VAL A 147 12.21 -8.10 -30.64
N PHE A 148 12.68 -7.29 -29.69
CA PHE A 148 13.53 -6.13 -30.00
C PHE A 148 14.95 -6.52 -30.46
N ALA A 149 15.42 -7.73 -30.14
CA ALA A 149 16.67 -8.26 -30.68
C ALA A 149 16.65 -8.44 -32.20
N THR A 150 15.46 -8.58 -32.80
CA THR A 150 15.28 -8.84 -34.23
C THR A 150 14.86 -7.61 -35.05
N MET A 151 14.68 -6.45 -34.40
CA MET A 151 14.25 -5.17 -35.00
C MET A 151 15.43 -4.21 -35.27
#